data_AF-A0A9D9K1A9-F1
#
_entry.id   AF-A0A9D9K1A9-F1
#
_cell.length_a   1.000
_cell.length_b   1.000
_cell.length_c   1.000
_cell.angle_alpha   90.00
_cell.angle_beta   90.00
_cell.angle_gamma   90.00
#
_symmetry.space_group_name_H-M   'P 1'
#
loop_
_entity.id
_entity.type
_entity.pdbx_description
1 polymer ?
#
loop_
_entity_poly.entity_id
_entity_poly.type
_entity_poly.pdbx_seq_one_letter_code
_entity_poly.pdbx_strand_id
1 'polypeptide(L)'
;MNETFRPRPQSGWRLTQTGGGRLVLTPEGMRFVVAGATARRYANAQIDDYTGLPRHRFPWRAPLRLTVVARMGTSVRGTAGFGFWNAPISPVGKVLPVLPAAIWFFYASPPANMPLAYGVPGFGWKVATIDATTRRALRWAPVAPLVMLANRLPGIYECLWHRVQRALSVSEALIPPPDDTFRTFTLEWLTGGARFLIDGQVVHETDCAPRGRLGFVAWVDNQWLIATPRGEFGWGLLDVPGAQWMEIAQVRIEK
;
A
#
# COMPACT_ATOMS: atom_id res chain seq x y z
N MET A 1 -4.68 15.69 11.66
CA MET A 1 -4.10 16.24 10.42
C MET A 1 -5.22 16.40 9.42
N ASN A 2 -5.30 17.52 8.70
CA ASN A 2 -6.31 17.75 7.66
C ASN A 2 -5.67 18.56 6.53
N GLU A 3 -5.50 17.94 5.37
CA GLU A 3 -4.82 18.46 4.20
C GLU A 3 -5.78 18.52 3.02
N THR A 4 -5.77 19.63 2.27
CA THR A 4 -6.56 19.85 1.06
C THR A 4 -5.71 20.24 -0.15
N PHE A 5 -4.40 20.38 0.05
CA PHE A 5 -3.36 20.80 -0.90
C PHE A 5 -3.53 22.22 -1.47
N ARG A 6 -4.43 23.03 -0.90
CA ARG A 6 -4.74 24.38 -1.39
C ARG A 6 -4.35 25.48 -0.41
N PRO A 7 -3.73 26.58 -0.88
CA PRO A 7 -3.20 26.80 -2.24
C PRO A 7 -1.91 26.00 -2.52
N ARG A 8 -1.37 25.33 -1.49
CA ARG A 8 -0.18 24.50 -1.53
C ARG A 8 -0.28 23.42 -0.44
N PRO A 9 0.50 22.32 -0.53
CA PRO A 9 0.59 21.34 0.55
C PRO A 9 1.09 21.99 1.86
N GLN A 10 0.56 21.54 3.00
CA GLN A 10 1.00 21.96 4.33
C GLN A 10 2.45 21.54 4.60
N SER A 11 3.10 22.26 5.51
CA SER A 11 4.44 21.90 5.98
C SER A 11 4.39 20.55 6.71
N GLY A 12 5.28 19.63 6.33
CA GLY A 12 5.37 18.29 6.92
C GLY A 12 5.37 17.19 5.88
N TRP A 13 4.79 17.43 4.71
CA TRP A 13 4.86 16.51 3.59
C TRP A 13 6.25 16.47 2.95
N ARG A 14 6.66 15.27 2.60
CA ARG A 14 7.79 14.97 1.75
C ARG A 14 7.24 14.65 0.37
N LEU A 15 7.72 15.40 -0.62
CA LEU A 15 7.24 15.33 -1.99
C LEU A 15 8.31 14.64 -2.82
N THR A 16 8.00 13.45 -3.33
CA THR A 16 8.91 12.69 -4.21
C THR A 16 8.40 12.73 -5.64
N GLN A 17 9.26 13.20 -6.55
CA GLN A 17 8.99 13.31 -7.99
C GLN A 17 10.20 12.75 -8.74
N THR A 18 10.09 11.55 -9.30
CA THR A 18 11.22 10.84 -9.93
C THR A 18 10.80 10.19 -11.24
N GLY A 19 11.71 10.16 -12.22
CA GLY A 19 11.60 9.29 -13.41
C GLY A 19 10.39 9.50 -14.33
N GLY A 20 9.74 10.67 -14.27
CA GLY A 20 8.48 10.94 -14.98
C GLY A 20 7.29 11.16 -14.05
N GLY A 21 7.47 10.88 -12.75
CA GLY A 21 6.53 11.24 -11.70
C GLY A 21 6.49 12.75 -11.42
N ARG A 22 5.29 13.30 -11.31
CA ARG A 22 5.02 14.72 -11.01
C ARG A 22 3.85 14.84 -10.04
N LEU A 23 3.93 15.83 -9.16
CA LEU A 23 2.83 16.27 -8.31
C LEU A 23 2.32 17.60 -8.85
N VAL A 24 1.07 17.63 -9.27
CA VAL A 24 0.44 18.80 -9.90
C VAL A 24 -0.72 19.26 -9.02
N LEU A 25 -0.71 20.53 -8.62
CA LEU A 25 -1.84 21.14 -7.95
C LEU A 25 -2.94 21.43 -8.96
N THR A 26 -4.17 21.08 -8.60
CA THR A 26 -5.36 21.25 -9.44
C THR A 26 -6.41 22.11 -8.74
N PRO A 27 -7.44 22.50 -9.51
CA PRO A 27 -8.78 22.83 -9.05
C PRO A 27 -9.19 22.21 -7.74
N GLU A 28 -9.08 20.88 -7.73
CA GLU A 28 -9.75 19.96 -6.83
C GLU A 28 -8.84 19.46 -5.70
N GLY A 29 -7.52 19.45 -5.91
CA GLY A 29 -6.53 19.02 -4.91
C GLY A 29 -5.14 18.82 -5.50
N MET A 30 -4.58 17.63 -5.33
CA MET A 30 -3.27 17.27 -5.87
C MET A 30 -3.33 15.99 -6.69
N ARG A 31 -2.83 16.09 -7.91
CA ARG A 31 -2.72 14.98 -8.85
C ARG A 31 -1.30 14.40 -8.86
N PHE A 32 -1.24 13.09 -8.72
CA PHE A 32 -0.05 12.25 -8.79
C PHE A 32 0.02 11.70 -10.20
N VAL A 33 0.92 12.23 -11.02
CA VAL A 33 1.02 11.89 -12.45
C VAL A 33 2.31 11.13 -12.69
N VAL A 34 2.23 10.01 -13.41
CA VAL A 34 3.40 9.35 -14.00
C VAL A 34 3.20 9.34 -15.51
N ALA A 35 4.17 9.85 -16.25
CA ALA A 35 4.14 9.87 -17.72
C ALA A 35 5.54 9.63 -18.30
N GLY A 36 5.58 8.95 -19.46
CA GLY A 36 6.83 8.65 -20.17
C GLY A 36 7.80 7.76 -19.38
N ALA A 37 7.30 6.93 -18.45
CA ALA A 37 8.13 6.02 -17.70
C ALA A 37 8.52 4.82 -18.56
N THR A 38 9.70 4.24 -18.31
CA THR A 38 10.16 3.04 -19.01
C THR A 38 10.44 1.92 -18.02
N ALA A 39 10.43 0.67 -18.49
CA ALA A 39 10.80 -0.50 -17.71
C ALA A 39 12.28 -0.50 -17.24
N ARG A 40 13.07 0.52 -17.62
CA ARG A 40 14.48 0.68 -17.24
C ARG A 40 14.70 1.67 -16.10
N ARG A 41 13.72 2.53 -15.80
CA ARG A 41 13.88 3.60 -14.81
C ARG A 41 12.65 3.76 -13.95
N TYR A 42 12.87 3.76 -12.64
CA TYR A 42 11.80 3.94 -11.67
C TYR A 42 11.22 5.35 -11.78
N ALA A 43 9.89 5.42 -11.86
CA ALA A 43 9.10 6.63 -11.88
C ALA A 43 8.16 6.64 -10.69
N ASN A 44 8.08 7.75 -9.96
CA ASN A 44 7.25 7.87 -8.78
C ASN A 44 6.77 9.30 -8.57
N ALA A 45 5.47 9.45 -8.39
CA ALA A 45 4.84 10.64 -7.80
C ALA A 45 4.29 10.24 -6.44
N GLN A 46 4.82 10.80 -5.36
CA GLN A 46 4.48 10.39 -4.00
C GLN A 46 4.50 11.56 -3.03
N ILE A 47 3.59 11.49 -2.05
CA ILE A 47 3.70 12.22 -0.81
C ILE A 47 3.80 11.25 0.37
N ASP A 48 4.56 11.66 1.38
CA ASP A 48 4.65 10.95 2.65
C ASP A 48 5.01 11.89 3.79
N ASP A 49 4.87 11.43 5.04
CA ASP A 49 5.22 12.20 6.23
C ASP A 49 6.36 11.57 7.06
N TYR A 50 7.07 10.62 6.47
CA TYR A 50 8.06 9.81 7.18
C TYR A 50 9.45 9.85 6.56
N THR A 51 9.62 10.32 5.32
CA THR A 51 10.94 10.38 4.68
C THR A 51 11.87 11.30 5.48
N GLY A 52 13.04 10.76 5.84
CA GLY A 52 14.02 11.40 6.72
C GLY A 52 13.83 11.09 8.21
N LEU A 53 12.78 10.37 8.60
CA LEU A 53 12.58 9.91 9.98
C LEU A 53 13.04 8.45 10.16
N PRO A 54 13.58 8.09 11.33
CA PRO A 54 13.73 6.70 11.70
C PRO A 54 12.35 6.07 11.99
N ARG A 55 12.15 4.79 11.69
CA ARG A 55 10.85 4.08 11.81
C ARG A 55 10.20 4.17 13.20
N HIS A 56 11.00 4.20 14.27
CA HIS A 56 10.49 4.37 15.64
C HIS A 56 9.88 5.76 15.90
N ARG A 57 10.10 6.74 15.01
CA ARG A 57 9.50 8.08 15.04
C ARG A 57 8.38 8.28 14.04
N PHE A 58 7.98 7.26 13.30
CA PHE A 58 6.85 7.38 12.37
C PHE A 58 5.59 7.85 13.12
N PRO A 59 4.79 8.79 12.57
CA PRO A 59 3.82 9.54 13.37
C PRO A 59 2.59 8.75 13.85
N TRP A 60 2.23 7.68 13.13
CA TRP A 60 0.91 7.05 13.27
C TRP A 60 0.96 5.67 13.89
N ARG A 61 -0.06 5.37 14.69
CA ARG A 61 -0.36 4.05 15.27
C ARG A 61 -1.83 4.03 15.63
N ALA A 62 -2.42 2.84 15.74
CA ALA A 62 -3.78 2.70 16.28
C ALA A 62 -3.93 3.26 17.71
N PRO A 63 -5.15 3.69 18.11
CA PRO A 63 -6.32 3.88 17.25
C PRO A 63 -6.22 5.18 16.44
N LEU A 64 -6.74 5.17 15.20
CA LEU A 64 -6.93 6.36 14.38
C LEU A 64 -7.96 6.12 13.27
N ARG A 65 -8.41 7.21 12.65
CA ARG A 65 -9.19 7.23 11.42
C ARG A 65 -8.45 8.00 10.34
N LEU A 66 -8.28 7.38 9.18
CA LEU A 66 -7.85 8.01 7.95
C LEU A 66 -9.06 8.18 7.03
N THR A 67 -9.26 9.38 6.49
CA THR A 67 -10.24 9.66 5.44
C THR A 67 -9.53 10.31 4.26
N VAL A 68 -9.67 9.74 3.07
CA VAL A 68 -9.08 10.24 1.83
C VAL A 68 -10.19 10.43 0.81
N VAL A 69 -10.29 11.63 0.23
CA VAL A 69 -11.18 11.89 -0.91
C VAL A 69 -10.34 11.83 -2.17
N ALA A 70 -10.56 10.82 -3.01
CA ALA A 70 -9.71 10.55 -4.17
C ALA A 70 -10.50 10.03 -5.38
N ARG A 71 -9.87 10.13 -6.56
CA ARG A 71 -10.34 9.58 -7.84
C ARG A 71 -9.18 9.10 -8.69
N MET A 72 -9.46 8.22 -9.65
CA MET A 72 -8.47 7.58 -10.50
C MET A 72 -8.99 7.55 -11.95
N GLY A 73 -8.50 8.46 -12.80
CA GLY A 73 -9.05 8.60 -14.16
C GLY A 73 -8.45 7.66 -15.20
N THR A 74 -7.49 6.80 -14.85
CA THR A 74 -6.84 5.88 -15.81
C THR A 74 -6.49 4.55 -15.17
N SER A 75 -6.47 3.47 -15.97
CA SER A 75 -5.87 2.21 -15.55
C SER A 75 -4.37 2.38 -15.32
N VAL A 76 -3.94 2.30 -14.06
CA VAL A 76 -2.53 2.43 -13.68
C VAL A 76 -1.76 1.18 -14.12
N ARG A 77 -0.57 1.39 -14.70
CA ARG A 77 0.49 0.41 -14.92
C ARG A 77 1.57 0.63 -13.87
N GLY A 78 1.73 -0.32 -12.96
CA GLY A 78 2.59 -0.21 -11.79
C GLY A 78 1.78 -0.35 -10.51
N THR A 79 2.13 0.42 -9.48
CA THR A 79 1.36 0.50 -8.24
C THR A 79 0.82 1.89 -7.96
N ALA A 80 -0.27 1.93 -7.22
CA ALA A 80 -0.85 3.16 -6.71
C ALA A 80 -1.58 2.87 -5.40
N GLY A 81 -1.83 3.90 -4.62
CA GLY A 81 -2.61 3.75 -3.41
C GLY A 81 -2.27 4.77 -2.35
N PHE A 82 -2.80 4.53 -1.16
CA PHE A 82 -2.56 5.33 0.02
C PHE A 82 -2.88 4.57 1.30
N GLY A 83 -2.23 4.96 2.39
CA GLY A 83 -2.45 4.39 3.70
C GLY A 83 -1.23 4.55 4.59
N PHE A 84 -1.01 3.59 5.47
CA PHE A 84 0.13 3.61 6.39
C PHE A 84 1.05 2.42 6.13
N TRP A 85 2.35 2.67 6.10
CA TRP A 85 3.35 1.61 5.97
C TRP A 85 4.67 1.95 6.67
N ASN A 86 5.54 0.96 6.83
CA ASN A 86 6.85 1.14 7.44
C ASN A 86 7.99 1.33 6.41
N ALA A 87 7.66 1.50 5.12
CA ALA A 87 8.60 1.62 4.01
C ALA A 87 9.74 0.57 4.10
N PRO A 88 9.42 -0.74 4.04
CA PRO A 88 10.35 -1.80 4.40
C PRO A 88 11.54 -1.90 3.45
N ILE A 89 11.28 -1.65 2.18
CA ILE A 89 12.23 -1.48 1.09
C ILE A 89 11.86 -0.15 0.46
N SER A 90 12.73 0.85 0.56
CA SER A 90 12.48 2.15 -0.05
C SER A 90 13.44 2.35 -1.22
N PRO A 91 12.94 2.51 -2.47
CA PRO A 91 13.76 3.07 -3.53
C PRO A 91 14.05 4.56 -3.29
N VAL A 92 13.32 5.19 -2.36
CA VAL A 92 13.47 6.57 -1.91
C VAL A 92 14.31 6.58 -0.62
N GLY A 93 15.63 6.63 -0.77
CA GLY A 93 16.60 6.71 0.35
C GLY A 93 17.35 5.41 0.67
N LYS A 94 18.51 5.53 1.34
CA LYS A 94 19.35 4.39 1.76
C LYS A 94 18.89 3.86 3.12
N VAL A 95 17.91 2.96 3.15
CA VAL A 95 17.47 2.33 4.39
C VAL A 95 17.69 0.82 4.31
N LEU A 96 18.22 0.21 5.37
CA LEU A 96 18.34 -1.24 5.48
C LEU A 96 16.95 -1.89 5.30
N PRO A 97 16.85 -2.97 4.51
CA PRO A 97 15.63 -3.74 4.38
C PRO A 97 15.13 -4.20 5.75
N VAL A 98 13.83 -4.02 6.00
CA VAL A 98 13.16 -4.56 7.19
C VAL A 98 11.92 -5.34 6.78
N LEU A 99 11.37 -6.06 7.75
CA LEU A 99 10.11 -6.78 7.57
C LEU A 99 8.95 -5.80 7.33
N PRO A 100 8.03 -6.09 6.39
CA PRO A 100 6.93 -5.20 6.04
C PRO A 100 5.88 -5.08 7.14
N ALA A 101 5.37 -3.87 7.33
CA ALA A 101 4.13 -3.61 8.02
C ALA A 101 3.36 -2.52 7.25
N ALA A 102 2.10 -2.79 6.90
CA ALA A 102 1.26 -1.88 6.14
C ALA A 102 -0.24 -2.09 6.42
N ILE A 103 -1.01 -1.03 6.23
CA ILE A 103 -2.47 -1.00 6.25
C ILE A 103 -2.95 0.10 5.30
N TRP A 104 -3.58 -0.28 4.18
CA TRP A 104 -3.76 0.64 3.06
C TRP A 104 -4.86 0.23 2.07
N PHE A 105 -5.24 1.18 1.23
CA PHE A 105 -5.85 0.96 -0.08
C PHE A 105 -4.72 0.87 -1.10
N PHE A 106 -4.60 -0.27 -1.79
CA PHE A 106 -3.45 -0.59 -2.62
C PHE A 106 -3.91 -1.16 -3.97
N TYR A 107 -3.22 -0.75 -5.02
CA TYR A 107 -3.36 -1.28 -6.35
C TYR A 107 -2.01 -1.75 -6.88
N ALA A 108 -2.04 -2.87 -7.58
CA ALA A 108 -0.96 -3.28 -8.46
C ALA A 108 -1.52 -3.85 -9.76
N SER A 109 -0.97 -3.42 -10.90
CA SER A 109 -1.30 -4.02 -12.19
C SER A 109 -0.49 -5.29 -12.47
N PRO A 110 -0.97 -6.20 -13.33
CA PRO A 110 -0.12 -7.24 -13.91
C PRO A 110 1.19 -6.65 -14.47
N PRO A 111 2.33 -7.36 -14.36
CA PRO A 111 2.49 -8.75 -13.91
C PRO A 111 2.64 -8.90 -12.38
N ALA A 112 2.33 -7.88 -11.57
CA ALA A 112 2.38 -8.01 -10.12
C ALA A 112 1.52 -9.19 -9.63
N ASN A 113 2.00 -9.90 -8.61
CA ASN A 113 1.27 -11.01 -8.02
C ASN A 113 1.69 -11.22 -6.56
N MET A 114 0.91 -10.67 -5.64
CA MET A 114 1.08 -10.80 -4.20
C MET A 114 -0.21 -11.32 -3.54
N PRO A 115 -0.58 -12.60 -3.76
CA PRO A 115 -1.81 -13.20 -3.23
C PRO A 115 -1.57 -13.62 -1.77
N LEU A 116 -1.45 -12.63 -0.88
CA LEU A 116 -1.05 -12.88 0.51
C LEU A 116 -2.22 -13.37 1.35
N ALA A 117 -3.44 -12.90 1.09
CA ALA A 117 -4.63 -13.47 1.70
C ALA A 117 -5.12 -14.68 0.91
N TYR A 118 -5.48 -15.74 1.63
CA TYR A 118 -6.02 -16.94 1.01
C TYR A 118 -7.28 -16.63 0.18
N GLY A 119 -7.31 -17.09 -1.07
CA GLY A 119 -8.45 -16.88 -1.98
C GLY A 119 -8.53 -15.50 -2.63
N VAL A 120 -7.61 -14.58 -2.33
CA VAL A 120 -7.59 -13.23 -2.91
C VAL A 120 -6.56 -13.14 -4.04
N PRO A 121 -6.91 -12.62 -5.23
CA PRO A 121 -5.96 -12.39 -6.31
C PRO A 121 -4.77 -11.49 -5.90
N GLY A 122 -3.60 -11.74 -6.50
CA GLY A 122 -2.38 -11.00 -6.15
C GLY A 122 -2.21 -9.62 -6.79
N PHE A 123 -3.17 -9.18 -7.59
CA PHE A 123 -3.19 -7.89 -8.29
C PHE A 123 -4.58 -7.29 -8.28
N GLY A 124 -4.70 -6.05 -8.76
CA GLY A 124 -5.94 -5.28 -8.73
C GLY A 124 -6.04 -4.37 -7.50
N TRP A 125 -7.18 -3.68 -7.40
CA TRP A 125 -7.47 -2.81 -6.27
C TRP A 125 -7.90 -3.65 -5.08
N LYS A 126 -7.22 -3.47 -3.96
CA LYS A 126 -7.53 -4.13 -2.69
C LYS A 126 -7.33 -3.23 -1.51
N VAL A 127 -8.05 -3.53 -0.44
CA VAL A 127 -7.63 -3.16 0.90
C VAL A 127 -6.77 -4.26 1.46
N ALA A 128 -5.71 -3.91 2.18
CA ALA A 128 -4.76 -4.89 2.65
C ALA A 128 -4.12 -4.48 3.99
N THR A 129 -3.88 -5.49 4.83
CA THR A 129 -3.10 -5.40 6.07
C THR A 129 -1.95 -6.40 6.02
N ILE A 130 -0.82 -6.05 6.64
CA ILE A 130 0.29 -6.97 6.92
C ILE A 130 1.12 -6.42 8.07
N ASP A 131 1.61 -7.29 8.95
CA ASP A 131 2.60 -6.99 9.98
C ASP A 131 3.52 -8.20 10.19
N ALA A 132 4.59 -8.23 9.40
CA ALA A 132 5.65 -9.22 9.53
C ALA A 132 6.65 -8.90 10.65
N THR A 133 6.48 -7.77 11.36
CA THR A 133 7.42 -7.33 12.40
C THR A 133 7.12 -7.93 13.78
N THR A 134 5.97 -8.60 13.93
CA THR A 134 5.55 -9.14 15.22
C THR A 134 6.34 -10.38 15.63
N ARG A 135 6.42 -10.65 16.95
CA ARG A 135 7.00 -11.91 17.46
C ARG A 135 6.31 -13.16 16.88
N ARG A 136 5.02 -13.07 16.57
CA ARG A 136 4.24 -14.17 15.98
C ARG A 136 4.68 -14.44 14.54
N ALA A 137 4.88 -13.39 13.76
CA ALA A 137 5.45 -13.47 12.41
C ALA A 137 6.88 -14.03 12.44
N LEU A 138 7.74 -13.50 13.31
CA LEU A 138 9.16 -13.88 13.40
C LEU A 138 9.37 -15.37 13.71
N ARG A 139 8.45 -16.03 14.42
CA ARG A 139 8.51 -17.50 14.65
C ARG A 139 8.50 -18.31 13.36
N TRP A 140 7.94 -17.77 12.27
CA TRP A 140 7.92 -18.43 10.97
C TRP A 140 9.20 -18.20 10.16
N ALA A 141 10.01 -17.20 10.49
CA ALA A 141 11.17 -16.83 9.69
C ALA A 141 12.18 -17.99 9.49
N PRO A 142 12.55 -18.77 10.52
CA PRO A 142 13.51 -19.88 10.34
C PRO A 142 13.01 -21.00 9.42
N VAL A 143 11.68 -21.16 9.31
CA VAL A 143 11.04 -22.22 8.52
C VAL A 143 10.41 -21.69 7.22
N ALA A 144 10.55 -20.40 6.93
CA ALA A 144 9.87 -19.77 5.80
C ALA A 144 10.18 -20.43 4.44
N PRO A 145 11.43 -20.83 4.11
CA PRO A 145 11.72 -21.53 2.86
C PRO A 145 10.99 -22.88 2.77
N LEU A 146 10.92 -23.63 3.87
CA LEU A 146 10.22 -24.92 3.93
C LEU A 146 8.70 -24.72 3.78
N VAL A 147 8.14 -23.70 4.43
CA VAL A 147 6.73 -23.31 4.28
C VAL A 147 6.40 -22.97 2.83
N MET A 148 7.25 -22.17 2.17
CA MET A 148 7.06 -21.80 0.76
C MET A 148 7.10 -23.01 -0.17
N LEU A 149 8.03 -23.94 0.06
CA LEU A 149 8.09 -25.18 -0.70
C LEU A 149 6.85 -26.06 -0.46
N ALA A 150 6.43 -26.20 0.80
CA ALA A 150 5.27 -26.99 1.18
C ALA A 150 3.96 -26.43 0.58
N ASN A 151 3.83 -25.10 0.47
CA ASN A 151 2.69 -24.42 -0.15
C ASN A 151 2.52 -24.69 -1.66
N ARG A 152 3.49 -25.36 -2.31
CA ARG A 152 3.32 -25.84 -3.69
C ARG A 152 2.35 -27.02 -3.78
N LEU A 153 2.11 -27.72 -2.67
CA LEU A 153 1.10 -28.79 -2.58
C LEU A 153 -0.26 -28.17 -2.16
N PRO A 154 -1.32 -28.30 -2.97
CA PRO A 154 -2.60 -27.62 -2.73
C PRO A 154 -3.17 -27.86 -1.32
N GLY A 155 -3.34 -29.10 -0.89
CA GLY A 155 -3.92 -29.40 0.43
C GLY A 155 -3.11 -28.89 1.63
N ILE A 156 -1.78 -28.77 1.48
CA ILE A 156 -0.93 -28.17 2.53
C ILE A 156 -1.12 -26.66 2.55
N TYR A 157 -1.15 -26.03 1.38
CA TYR A 157 -1.35 -24.58 1.26
C TYR A 157 -2.63 -24.13 1.95
N GLU A 158 -3.76 -24.80 1.73
CA GLU A 158 -5.04 -24.42 2.34
C GLU A 158 -4.96 -24.41 3.88
N CYS A 159 -4.35 -25.42 4.49
CA CYS A 159 -4.27 -25.51 5.95
C CYS A 159 -3.15 -24.64 6.54
N LEU A 160 -1.93 -24.74 6.00
CA LEU A 160 -0.75 -24.08 6.55
C LEU A 160 -0.81 -22.57 6.37
N TRP A 161 -1.26 -22.10 5.20
CA TRP A 161 -1.23 -20.69 4.88
C TRP A 161 -2.16 -19.87 5.78
N HIS A 162 -3.32 -20.38 6.19
CA HIS A 162 -4.17 -19.69 7.16
C HIS A 162 -3.44 -19.37 8.48
N ARG A 163 -2.54 -20.25 8.94
CA ARG A 163 -1.74 -20.03 10.16
C ARG A 163 -0.68 -18.96 9.94
N VAL A 164 -0.02 -18.99 8.78
CA VAL A 164 1.01 -18.02 8.39
C VAL A 164 0.40 -16.64 8.14
N GLN A 165 -0.67 -16.54 7.35
CA GLN A 165 -1.38 -15.28 7.09
C GLN A 165 -1.78 -14.60 8.41
N ARG A 166 -2.34 -15.38 9.35
CA ARG A 166 -2.76 -14.84 10.65
C ARG A 166 -1.57 -14.44 11.53
N ALA A 167 -0.42 -15.08 11.37
CA ALA A 167 0.81 -14.68 12.05
C ALA A 167 1.40 -13.39 11.50
N LEU A 168 1.25 -13.17 10.20
CA LEU A 168 1.65 -11.97 9.48
C LEU A 168 0.57 -10.88 9.51
N SER A 169 -0.53 -11.05 10.25
CA SER A 169 -1.69 -10.13 10.25
C SER A 169 -2.17 -9.76 8.84
N VAL A 170 -2.12 -10.74 7.93
CA VAL A 170 -2.55 -10.56 6.54
C VAL A 170 -4.06 -10.69 6.45
N SER A 171 -4.66 -9.67 5.87
CA SER A 171 -6.07 -9.63 5.53
C SER A 171 -6.23 -8.75 4.31
N GLU A 172 -6.87 -9.26 3.26
CA GLU A 172 -7.07 -8.52 2.03
C GLU A 172 -8.50 -8.76 1.52
N ALA A 173 -9.05 -7.76 0.84
CA ALA A 173 -10.28 -7.89 0.08
C ALA A 173 -10.18 -7.05 -1.19
N LEU A 174 -10.66 -7.60 -2.31
CA LEU A 174 -10.80 -6.83 -3.54
C LEU A 174 -11.86 -5.75 -3.37
N ILE A 175 -11.58 -4.59 -3.93
CA ILE A 175 -12.55 -3.50 -4.03
C ILE A 175 -12.77 -3.17 -5.51
N PRO A 176 -13.94 -2.63 -5.88
CA PRO A 176 -14.17 -2.15 -7.23
C PRO A 176 -13.08 -1.15 -7.63
N PRO A 177 -12.57 -1.20 -8.88
CA PRO A 177 -11.61 -0.22 -9.35
C PRO A 177 -12.25 1.17 -9.29
N PRO A 178 -11.60 2.16 -8.64
CA PRO A 178 -12.10 3.52 -8.65
C PRO A 178 -12.13 4.08 -10.08
N ASP A 179 -13.09 4.96 -10.33
CA ASP A 179 -13.24 5.70 -11.59
C ASP A 179 -12.81 7.17 -11.42
N ASP A 180 -13.13 8.01 -12.40
CA ASP A 180 -12.85 9.45 -12.39
C ASP A 180 -13.82 10.25 -11.48
N THR A 181 -14.61 9.57 -10.65
CA THR A 181 -15.48 10.21 -9.65
C THR A 181 -14.75 10.26 -8.32
N PHE A 182 -14.82 11.40 -7.62
CA PHE A 182 -14.33 11.48 -6.25
C PHE A 182 -15.16 10.59 -5.33
N ARG A 183 -14.48 9.67 -4.65
CA ARG A 183 -15.04 8.78 -3.63
C ARG A 183 -14.36 9.04 -2.30
N THR A 184 -15.07 8.75 -1.22
CA THR A 184 -14.52 8.86 0.14
C THR A 184 -14.05 7.50 0.63
N PHE A 185 -12.73 7.34 0.76
CA PHE A 185 -12.10 6.15 1.31
C PHE A 185 -11.81 6.37 2.80
N THR A 186 -12.35 5.52 3.66
CA THR A 186 -12.10 5.58 5.10
C THR A 186 -11.39 4.32 5.55
N LEU A 187 -10.32 4.48 6.32
CA LEU A 187 -9.67 3.43 7.09
C LEU A 187 -9.80 3.78 8.58
N GLU A 188 -10.51 2.94 9.31
CA GLU A 188 -10.55 2.98 10.77
C GLU A 188 -9.58 1.94 11.31
N TRP A 189 -8.43 2.39 11.79
CA TRP A 189 -7.41 1.51 12.35
C TRP A 189 -7.60 1.42 13.86
N LEU A 190 -8.08 0.26 14.32
CA LEU A 190 -8.41 -0.02 15.70
C LEU A 190 -7.24 -0.74 16.40
N THR A 191 -7.24 -0.77 17.73
CA THR A 191 -6.17 -1.44 18.50
C THR A 191 -6.03 -2.94 18.20
N GLY A 192 -7.12 -3.60 17.80
CA GLY A 192 -7.16 -5.04 17.52
C GLY A 192 -7.65 -5.41 16.12
N GLY A 193 -7.74 -4.45 15.19
CA GLY A 193 -8.36 -4.71 13.90
C GLY A 193 -8.47 -3.46 13.03
N ALA A 194 -9.20 -3.55 11.94
CA ALA A 194 -9.47 -2.42 11.07
C ALA A 194 -10.78 -2.57 10.31
N ARG A 195 -11.38 -1.42 9.96
CA ARG A 195 -12.51 -1.35 9.03
C ARG A 195 -12.14 -0.45 7.86
N PHE A 196 -12.43 -0.91 6.66
CA PHE A 196 -12.29 -0.14 5.43
C PHE A 196 -13.66 0.17 4.87
N LEU A 197 -13.87 1.43 4.50
CA LEU A 197 -15.13 1.91 3.95
C LEU A 197 -14.90 2.71 2.68
N ILE A 198 -15.85 2.61 1.75
CA ILE A 198 -15.94 3.45 0.56
C ILE A 198 -17.33 4.10 0.59
N ASP A 199 -17.36 5.43 0.62
CA ASP A 199 -18.57 6.25 0.78
C ASP A 199 -19.45 5.83 1.96
N GLY A 200 -18.79 5.45 3.07
CA GLY A 200 -19.45 5.02 4.29
C GLY A 200 -19.94 3.56 4.29
N GLN A 201 -19.82 2.83 3.17
CA GLN A 201 -20.11 1.40 3.13
C GLN A 201 -18.87 0.58 3.50
N VAL A 202 -18.99 -0.32 4.47
CA VAL A 202 -17.90 -1.22 4.85
C VAL A 202 -17.63 -2.20 3.71
N VAL A 203 -16.41 -2.13 3.15
CA VAL A 203 -15.94 -3.05 2.10
C VAL A 203 -15.06 -4.16 2.66
N HIS A 204 -14.50 -3.98 3.86
CA HIS A 204 -13.71 -4.99 4.55
C HIS A 204 -13.61 -4.69 6.05
N GLU A 205 -13.64 -5.75 6.85
CA GLU A 205 -13.44 -5.68 8.30
C GLU A 205 -12.57 -6.86 8.74
N THR A 206 -11.63 -6.61 9.66
CA THR A 206 -10.64 -7.60 10.06
C THR A 206 -10.18 -7.45 11.49
N ASP A 207 -9.85 -8.57 12.14
CA ASP A 207 -9.17 -8.66 13.45
C ASP A 207 -7.64 -8.60 13.32
N CYS A 208 -7.12 -8.40 12.11
CA CYS A 208 -5.71 -8.34 11.79
C CYS A 208 -5.32 -6.91 11.42
N ALA A 209 -4.51 -6.25 12.25
CA ALA A 209 -3.97 -4.94 11.94
C ALA A 209 -2.53 -4.78 12.46
N PRO A 210 -1.70 -3.94 11.82
CA PRO A 210 -0.37 -3.66 12.32
C PRO A 210 -0.41 -3.04 13.72
N ARG A 211 0.64 -3.31 14.50
CA ARG A 211 0.76 -2.78 15.88
C ARG A 211 1.82 -1.69 16.02
N GLY A 212 2.77 -1.67 15.08
CA GLY A 212 3.89 -0.73 15.07
C GLY A 212 3.50 0.68 14.66
N ARG A 213 4.47 1.59 14.78
CA ARG A 213 4.35 2.94 14.24
C ARG A 213 4.56 2.92 12.73
N LEU A 214 3.65 3.53 11.98
CA LEU A 214 3.66 3.60 10.52
C LEU A 214 3.61 5.06 10.05
N GLY A 215 4.11 5.31 8.84
CA GLY A 215 4.07 6.60 8.17
C GLY A 215 2.99 6.61 7.10
N PHE A 216 2.36 7.76 6.88
CA PHE A 216 1.41 7.90 5.79
C PHE A 216 2.15 7.97 4.46
N VAL A 217 1.57 7.36 3.43
CA VAL A 217 2.03 7.47 2.04
C VAL A 217 0.82 7.53 1.10
N ALA A 218 0.95 8.29 0.03
CA ALA A 218 0.10 8.20 -1.16
C ALA A 218 0.96 8.32 -2.42
N TRP A 219 0.75 7.46 -3.41
CA TRP A 219 1.65 7.38 -4.56
C TRP A 219 1.02 6.82 -5.84
N VAL A 220 1.72 7.08 -6.95
CA VAL A 220 1.60 6.39 -8.24
C VAL A 220 3.01 6.14 -8.76
N ASP A 221 3.33 4.90 -9.09
CA ASP A 221 4.63 4.50 -9.64
C ASP A 221 4.49 3.55 -10.84
N ASN A 222 5.64 3.12 -11.40
CA ASN A 222 5.70 2.14 -12.47
C ASN A 222 6.28 0.78 -12.02
N GLN A 223 6.28 0.48 -10.72
CA GLN A 223 6.89 -0.74 -10.19
C GLN A 223 5.90 -1.91 -10.15
N TRP A 224 6.42 -3.13 -10.22
CA TRP A 224 5.66 -4.34 -9.90
C TRP A 224 6.47 -5.30 -9.03
N LEU A 225 5.76 -6.14 -8.29
CA LEU A 225 6.32 -7.17 -7.42
C LEU A 225 5.48 -8.45 -7.53
N ILE A 226 6.17 -9.57 -7.70
CA ILE A 226 5.68 -10.93 -7.50
C ILE A 226 6.28 -11.40 -6.18
N ALA A 227 5.43 -11.78 -5.25
CA ALA A 227 5.81 -12.38 -3.98
C ALA A 227 4.69 -13.33 -3.54
N THR A 228 4.78 -14.58 -3.95
CA THR A 228 3.73 -15.57 -3.68
C THR A 228 4.03 -16.42 -2.45
N PRO A 229 2.99 -16.94 -1.78
CA PRO A 229 3.14 -17.93 -0.70
C PRO A 229 3.90 -19.20 -1.11
N ARG A 230 4.08 -19.45 -2.41
CA ARG A 230 4.70 -20.65 -3.02
C ARG A 230 6.18 -20.47 -3.35
N GLY A 231 6.75 -19.32 -2.97
CA GLY A 231 8.16 -19.00 -3.18
C GLY A 231 8.48 -18.50 -4.59
N GLU A 232 7.50 -17.93 -5.30
CA GLU A 232 7.77 -17.21 -6.55
C GLU A 232 8.04 -15.75 -6.24
N PHE A 233 9.17 -15.26 -6.72
CA PHE A 233 9.61 -13.88 -6.53
C PHE A 233 10.06 -13.29 -7.86
N GLY A 234 9.68 -12.04 -8.08
CA GLY A 234 10.09 -11.27 -9.23
C GLY A 234 9.78 -9.81 -9.01
N TRP A 235 10.59 -8.91 -9.54
CA TRP A 235 10.34 -7.49 -9.44
C TRP A 235 10.81 -6.82 -10.71
N GLY A 236 10.27 -5.63 -10.98
CA GLY A 236 10.70 -4.85 -12.10
C GLY A 236 9.88 -3.59 -12.25
N LEU A 237 9.99 -3.00 -13.43
CA LEU A 237 9.33 -1.76 -13.79
C LEU A 237 8.54 -1.97 -15.08
N LEU A 238 7.53 -1.13 -15.29
CA LEU A 238 6.69 -1.13 -16.48
C LEU A 238 6.92 0.13 -17.31
N ASP A 239 6.73 -0.01 -18.62
CA ASP A 239 6.58 1.13 -19.52
C ASP A 239 5.22 1.80 -19.29
N VAL A 240 5.25 3.12 -19.19
CA VAL A 240 4.09 4.00 -19.07
C VAL A 240 4.26 5.10 -20.12
N PRO A 241 4.02 4.80 -21.42
CA PRO A 241 4.26 5.76 -22.50
C PRO A 241 3.29 6.94 -22.46
N GLY A 242 2.03 6.70 -22.06
CA GLY A 242 1.03 7.74 -21.82
C GLY A 242 1.12 8.34 -20.42
N ALA A 243 0.19 9.22 -20.09
CA ALA A 243 0.01 9.72 -18.73
C ALA A 243 -0.98 8.84 -17.96
N GLN A 244 -0.62 8.46 -16.74
CA GLN A 244 -1.51 7.83 -15.77
C GLN A 244 -1.51 8.64 -14.48
N TRP A 245 -2.62 8.61 -13.74
CA TRP A 245 -2.74 9.44 -12.57
C TRP A 245 -3.76 8.96 -11.53
N MET A 246 -3.56 9.46 -10.30
CA MET A 246 -4.50 9.45 -9.18
C MET A 246 -4.59 10.87 -8.65
N GLU A 247 -5.76 11.29 -8.18
CA GLU A 247 -5.93 12.63 -7.62
C GLU A 247 -6.57 12.55 -6.24
N ILE A 248 -6.02 13.34 -5.30
CA ILE A 248 -6.51 13.41 -3.92
C ILE A 248 -6.93 14.85 -3.64
N ALA A 249 -8.20 15.03 -3.30
CA ALA A 249 -8.77 16.31 -2.90
C ALA A 249 -8.54 16.60 -1.40
N GLN A 250 -8.52 15.57 -0.57
CA GLN A 250 -8.36 15.71 0.88
C GLN A 250 -7.71 14.49 1.52
N VAL A 251 -6.87 14.71 2.52
CA VAL A 251 -6.38 13.70 3.47
C VAL A 251 -6.67 14.18 4.89
N ARG A 252 -7.43 13.40 5.65
CA ARG A 252 -7.71 13.66 7.07
C ARG A 252 -7.27 12.47 7.91
N ILE A 253 -6.50 12.73 8.96
CA ILE A 253 -6.03 11.71 9.92
C ILE A 253 -6.37 12.20 11.33
N GLU A 254 -7.22 11.45 12.02
CA GLU A 254 -7.77 11.76 13.34
C GLU A 254 -7.41 10.63 14.31
N LYS A 255 -7.08 10.96 15.56
CA LYS A 255 -6.79 9.98 16.62
C LYS A 255 -7.99 9.79 17.51
#